data_AF-A0A532EVG6-F1
#
_entry.id   AF-A0A532EVG6-F1
#
_cell.length_a   1.000
_cell.length_b   1.000
_cell.length_c   1.000
_cell.angle_alpha   90.00
_cell.angle_beta   90.00
_cell.angle_gamma   90.00
#
_symmetry.space_group_name_H-M   'P 1'
#
loop_
_entity.id
_entity.type
_entity.pdbx_description
1 polymer ?
#
loop_
_entity_poly.entity_id
_entity_poly.type
_entity_poly.pdbx_seq_one_letter_code
_entity_poly.pdbx_strand_id
1 'polypeptide(L)'
;MSTLSILDHAEARIAPATDQARTTRNEIIDAMRDEIGRQHYTQAKDQLPKLERTISEIYRPFLERVATIQAQSKVPLPLAVQPWLREMGMLCDTVPNTICAGIEGWDRLTPPIWTDGKSVDINMRTQLIGSLRQCLRNWDGVQGRLDDLTAQVERYIQESGWPAMRPTGGEQGA
;
A
#
# COMPACT_ATOMS: atom_id res chain seq x y z
N MET A 1 -8.91 41.32 -49.88
CA MET A 1 -8.42 39.93 -49.80
C MET A 1 -7.28 39.92 -48.81
N SER A 2 -7.53 39.54 -47.55
CA SER A 2 -6.50 39.49 -46.53
C SER A 2 -5.68 38.22 -46.73
N THR A 3 -4.41 38.39 -47.07
CA THR A 3 -3.41 37.33 -47.13
C THR A 3 -3.22 36.78 -45.72
N LEU A 4 -3.64 35.54 -45.47
CA LEU A 4 -3.30 34.86 -44.20
C LEU A 4 -1.78 34.83 -44.06
N SER A 5 -1.31 35.24 -42.88
CA SER A 5 0.11 35.27 -42.54
C SER A 5 0.67 33.85 -42.47
N ILE A 6 1.97 33.68 -42.75
CA ILE A 6 2.70 32.42 -42.55
C ILE A 6 2.55 31.94 -41.09
N LEU A 7 2.37 32.86 -40.15
CA LEU A 7 2.10 32.56 -38.74
C LEU A 7 0.70 32.00 -38.53
N ASP A 8 -0.33 32.53 -39.21
CA ASP A 8 -1.70 31.99 -39.14
C ASP A 8 -1.75 30.57 -39.73
N HIS A 9 -1.01 30.32 -40.81
CA HIS A 9 -0.84 28.98 -41.37
C HIS A 9 -0.01 28.04 -40.48
N ALA A 10 0.89 28.56 -39.64
CA ALA A 10 1.62 27.77 -38.66
C ALA A 10 0.72 27.44 -37.46
N GLU A 11 -0.02 28.40 -36.91
CA GLU A 11 -1.01 28.19 -35.84
C GLU A 11 -2.10 27.21 -36.25
N ALA A 12 -2.62 27.32 -37.47
CA ALA A 12 -3.62 26.40 -38.02
C ALA A 12 -3.12 24.95 -38.16
N ARG A 13 -1.80 24.73 -38.21
CA ARG A 13 -1.18 23.39 -38.21
C ARG A 13 -0.83 22.89 -36.80
N ILE A 14 -0.58 23.79 -35.86
CA ILE A 14 -0.21 23.45 -34.48
C ILE A 14 -1.40 22.93 -33.68
N ALA A 15 -2.57 23.56 -33.80
CA ALA A 15 -3.75 23.15 -33.02
C ALA A 15 -4.19 21.70 -33.31
N PRO A 16 -4.37 21.26 -34.58
CA PRO A 16 -4.75 19.87 -34.88
C PRO A 16 -3.68 18.85 -34.48
N ALA A 17 -2.39 19.18 -34.64
CA ALA A 17 -1.29 18.30 -34.24
C ALA A 17 -1.22 18.13 -32.71
N THR A 18 -1.53 19.19 -31.96
CA THR A 18 -1.59 19.16 -30.50
C THR A 18 -2.77 18.33 -30.02
N ASP A 19 -3.93 18.46 -30.67
CA ASP A 19 -5.13 17.68 -30.32
C ASP A 19 -4.95 16.19 -30.66
N GLN A 20 -4.35 15.87 -31.81
CA GLN A 20 -4.02 14.49 -32.17
C GLN A 20 -3.05 13.86 -31.15
N ALA A 21 -2.00 14.58 -30.74
CA ALA A 21 -1.06 14.10 -29.74
C ALA A 21 -1.72 13.88 -28.36
N ARG A 22 -2.67 14.75 -27.97
CA ARG A 22 -3.47 14.58 -26.75
C ARG A 22 -4.36 13.33 -26.82
N THR A 23 -5.03 13.12 -27.94
CA THR A 23 -5.88 11.94 -28.16
C THR A 23 -5.07 10.65 -28.06
N THR A 24 -3.93 10.55 -28.77
CA THR A 24 -3.04 9.38 -28.69
C THR A 24 -2.51 9.15 -27.28
N ARG A 25 -2.17 10.22 -26.53
CA ARG A 25 -1.76 10.10 -25.13
C ARG A 25 -2.87 9.54 -24.25
N ASN A 26 -4.10 10.00 -24.42
CA ASN A 26 -5.25 9.52 -23.64
C ASN A 26 -5.56 8.05 -23.94
N GLU A 27 -5.48 7.63 -25.21
CA GLU A 27 -5.63 6.24 -25.62
C GLU A 27 -4.58 5.32 -24.95
N ILE A 28 -3.32 5.76 -24.90
CA ILE A 28 -2.25 5.01 -24.21
C ILE A 28 -2.56 4.91 -22.71
N ILE A 29 -2.99 6.00 -22.08
CA ILE A 29 -3.35 6.02 -20.65
C ILE A 29 -4.51 5.05 -20.38
N ASP A 30 -5.54 5.05 -21.21
CA ASP A 30 -6.69 4.16 -21.04
C ASP A 30 -6.31 2.70 -21.25
N ALA A 31 -5.47 2.38 -22.25
CA ALA A 31 -4.92 1.04 -22.42
C ALA A 31 -4.09 0.60 -21.21
N MET A 32 -3.25 1.49 -20.65
CA MET A 32 -2.50 1.20 -19.43
C MET A 32 -3.42 0.97 -18.23
N ARG A 33 -4.53 1.71 -18.10
CA ARG A 33 -5.53 1.50 -17.03
C ARG A 33 -6.24 0.17 -17.17
N ASP A 34 -6.61 -0.21 -18.39
CA ASP A 34 -7.22 -1.51 -18.66
C ASP A 34 -6.26 -2.64 -18.29
N GLU A 35 -4.97 -2.49 -18.64
CA GLU A 35 -3.94 -3.44 -18.25
C GLU A 35 -3.71 -3.47 -16.74
N ILE A 36 -3.54 -2.33 -16.06
CA ILE A 36 -3.37 -2.31 -14.60
C ILE A 36 -4.57 -2.99 -13.93
N GLY A 37 -5.78 -2.75 -14.45
CA GLY A 37 -7.04 -3.35 -14.02
C GLY A 37 -7.90 -2.34 -13.25
N ARG A 38 -8.91 -1.77 -13.92
CA ARG A 38 -9.85 -0.80 -13.31
C ARG A 38 -10.53 -1.32 -12.06
N GLN A 39 -10.82 -2.62 -12.03
CA GLN A 39 -11.38 -3.29 -10.85
C GLN A 39 -10.45 -3.21 -9.64
N HIS A 40 -9.13 -3.37 -9.82
CA HIS A 40 -8.18 -3.28 -8.72
C HIS A 40 -8.12 -1.88 -8.13
N TYR A 41 -8.21 -0.84 -8.96
CA TYR A 41 -8.33 0.55 -8.49
C TYR A 41 -9.61 0.77 -7.67
N THR A 42 -10.76 0.35 -8.20
CA THR A 42 -12.04 0.48 -7.49
C THR A 42 -12.03 -0.27 -6.16
N GLN A 43 -11.52 -1.50 -6.15
CA GLN A 43 -11.37 -2.31 -4.94
C GLN A 43 -10.42 -1.65 -3.94
N ALA A 44 -9.25 -1.17 -4.38
CA ALA A 44 -8.30 -0.48 -3.51
C ALA A 44 -8.93 0.71 -2.78
N LYS A 45 -9.74 1.53 -3.48
CA LYS A 45 -10.45 2.67 -2.86
C LYS A 45 -11.53 2.27 -1.86
N ASP A 46 -12.19 1.14 -2.07
CA ASP A 46 -13.18 0.60 -1.14
C ASP A 46 -12.53 -0.09 0.07
N GLN A 47 -11.41 -0.79 -0.15
CA GLN A 47 -10.74 -1.59 0.87
C GLN A 47 -9.80 -0.78 1.75
N LEU A 48 -9.11 0.24 1.22
CA LEU A 48 -8.21 1.09 1.99
C LEU A 48 -8.86 1.67 3.27
N PRO A 49 -10.01 2.36 3.21
CA PRO A 49 -10.61 2.93 4.42
C PRO A 49 -11.12 1.87 5.40
N LYS A 50 -11.48 0.66 4.91
CA LYS A 50 -11.85 -0.47 5.77
C LYS A 50 -10.63 -0.99 6.51
N LEU A 51 -9.53 -1.19 5.79
CA LEU A 51 -8.26 -1.65 6.36
C LEU A 51 -7.70 -0.64 7.37
N GLU A 52 -7.68 0.65 7.04
CA GLU A 52 -7.25 1.72 7.95
C GLU A 52 -8.08 1.74 9.24
N ARG A 53 -9.41 1.58 9.12
CA ARG A 53 -10.29 1.47 10.28
C ARG A 53 -9.95 0.25 11.13
N THR A 54 -9.85 -0.93 10.54
CA THR A 54 -9.48 -2.17 11.25
C THR A 54 -8.13 -2.03 11.95
N ILE A 55 -7.13 -1.45 11.28
CA ILE A 55 -5.81 -1.16 11.87
C ILE A 55 -5.94 -0.22 13.08
N SER A 56 -6.70 0.86 12.94
CA SER A 56 -6.86 1.84 14.01
C SER A 56 -7.67 1.32 15.20
N GLU A 57 -8.68 0.50 14.97
CA GLU A 57 -9.64 0.07 16.00
C GLU A 57 -9.21 -1.23 16.69
N ILE A 58 -8.43 -2.09 16.02
CA ILE A 58 -8.11 -3.43 16.52
C ILE A 58 -6.59 -3.58 16.70
N TYR A 59 -5.83 -3.51 15.61
CA TYR A 59 -4.43 -3.95 15.64
C TYR A 59 -3.49 -2.95 16.32
N ARG A 60 -3.68 -1.63 16.14
CA ARG A 60 -2.89 -0.62 16.88
C ARG A 60 -3.16 -0.68 18.39
N PRO A 61 -4.42 -0.70 18.87
CA PRO A 61 -4.71 -0.92 20.28
C PRO A 61 -4.11 -2.22 20.83
N PHE A 62 -4.11 -3.31 20.05
CA PHE A 62 -3.45 -4.55 20.45
C PHE A 62 -1.93 -4.37 20.63
N LEU A 63 -1.23 -3.76 19.66
CA LEU A 63 0.20 -3.47 19.76
C LEU A 63 0.52 -2.59 20.98
N GLU A 64 -0.25 -1.53 21.18
CA GLU A 64 -0.10 -0.60 22.30
C GLU A 64 -0.31 -1.30 23.63
N ARG A 65 -1.30 -2.21 23.72
CA ARG A 65 -1.56 -3.00 24.92
C ARG A 65 -0.39 -3.93 25.23
N VAL A 66 0.14 -4.64 24.24
CA VAL A 66 1.32 -5.51 24.44
C VAL A 66 2.55 -4.69 24.85
N ALA A 67 2.78 -3.54 24.21
CA ALA A 67 3.87 -2.63 24.57
C ALA A 67 3.71 -2.06 25.99
N THR A 68 2.50 -1.69 26.39
CA THR A 68 2.19 -1.22 27.75
C THR A 68 2.48 -2.29 28.78
N ILE A 69 2.03 -3.53 28.52
CA ILE A 69 2.31 -4.67 29.39
C ILE A 69 3.83 -4.91 29.50
N GLN A 70 4.54 -4.87 28.37
CA GLN A 70 6.00 -5.02 28.35
C GLN A 70 6.69 -3.94 29.18
N ALA A 71 6.26 -2.67 29.08
CA ALA A 71 6.83 -1.55 29.82
C ALA A 71 6.60 -1.66 31.34
N GLN A 72 5.48 -2.26 31.75
CA GLN A 72 5.13 -2.50 33.15
C GLN A 72 5.72 -3.80 33.72
N SER A 73 6.06 -4.76 32.85
CA SER A 73 6.59 -6.06 33.22
C SER A 73 8.08 -6.01 33.55
N LYS A 74 8.49 -6.75 34.60
CA LYS A 74 9.91 -7.02 34.89
C LYS A 74 10.49 -8.14 34.03
N VAL A 75 9.63 -8.89 33.33
CA VAL A 75 10.00 -9.99 32.44
C VAL A 75 9.95 -9.48 31.01
N PRO A 76 11.06 -9.57 30.24
CA PRO A 76 11.09 -9.10 28.87
C PRO A 76 10.10 -9.87 27.99
N LEU A 77 9.65 -9.23 26.91
CA LEU A 77 8.82 -9.89 25.92
C LEU A 77 9.58 -11.08 25.30
N PRO A 78 8.98 -12.28 25.23
CA PRO A 78 9.62 -13.47 24.69
C PRO A 78 10.14 -13.26 23.27
N LEU A 79 11.36 -13.73 22.99
CA LEU A 79 12.02 -13.56 21.68
C LEU A 79 11.20 -14.15 20.53
N ALA A 80 10.42 -15.20 20.77
CA ALA A 80 9.55 -15.83 19.77
C ALA A 80 8.42 -14.88 19.29
N VAL A 81 7.97 -13.98 20.15
CA VAL A 81 6.83 -13.08 19.90
C VAL A 81 7.27 -11.79 19.17
N GLN A 82 8.53 -11.38 19.36
CA GLN A 82 9.04 -10.12 18.79
C GLN A 82 8.96 -10.04 17.25
N PRO A 83 9.30 -11.08 16.47
CA PRO A 83 9.14 -11.05 15.02
C PRO A 83 7.68 -10.85 14.59
N TRP A 84 6.72 -11.46 15.30
CA TRP A 84 5.30 -11.34 14.98
C TRP A 84 4.79 -9.92 15.20
N LEU A 85 5.12 -9.30 16.34
CA LEU A 85 4.74 -7.91 16.60
C LEU A 85 5.42 -6.94 15.64
N ARG A 86 6.68 -7.19 15.26
CA ARG A 86 7.39 -6.39 14.27
C ARG A 86 6.72 -6.47 12.91
N GLU A 87 6.38 -7.69 12.47
CA GLU A 87 5.65 -7.90 11.22
C GLU A 87 4.29 -7.21 11.26
N MET A 88 3.55 -7.34 12.36
CA MET A 88 2.25 -6.72 12.54
C MET A 88 2.34 -5.19 12.46
N GLY A 89 3.31 -4.57 13.14
CA GLY A 89 3.58 -3.14 13.04
C GLY A 89 3.95 -2.71 11.63
N MET A 90 4.84 -3.46 10.97
CA MET A 90 5.23 -3.20 9.58
C MET A 90 4.03 -3.26 8.63
N LEU A 91 3.15 -4.25 8.76
CA LEU A 91 1.94 -4.37 7.95
C LEU A 91 0.98 -3.19 8.20
N CYS A 92 0.78 -2.81 9.46
CA CYS A 92 -0.08 -1.68 9.86
C CYS A 92 0.40 -0.34 9.28
N ASP A 93 1.72 -0.16 9.13
CA ASP A 93 2.30 1.09 8.65
C ASP A 93 2.51 1.10 7.13
N THR A 94 2.97 0.00 6.53
CA THR A 94 3.41 -0.01 5.12
C THR A 94 2.29 -0.29 4.12
N VAL A 95 1.32 -1.15 4.47
CA VAL A 95 0.29 -1.58 3.52
C VAL A 95 -0.63 -0.42 3.14
N PRO A 96 -1.21 0.36 4.08
CA PRO A 96 -2.05 1.51 3.72
C PRO A 96 -1.31 2.51 2.82
N ASN A 97 -0.05 2.81 3.17
CA ASN A 97 0.81 3.71 2.38
C ASN A 97 1.06 3.19 0.98
N THR A 98 1.28 1.88 0.82
CA THR A 98 1.50 1.27 -0.50
C THR A 98 0.24 1.32 -1.36
N ILE A 99 -0.93 1.06 -0.78
CA ILE A 99 -2.21 1.16 -1.49
C ILE A 99 -2.50 2.60 -1.89
N CYS A 100 -2.26 3.56 -0.98
CA CYS A 100 -2.39 4.98 -1.24
C CYS A 100 -1.49 5.41 -2.42
N ALA A 101 -0.22 5.01 -2.41
CA ALA A 101 0.70 5.26 -3.52
C ALA A 101 0.22 4.64 -4.84
N GLY A 102 -0.40 3.46 -4.80
CA GLY A 102 -1.03 2.84 -5.97
C GLY A 102 -2.22 3.63 -6.52
N ILE A 103 -3.08 4.15 -5.63
CA ILE A 103 -4.22 5.00 -5.98
C ILE A 103 -3.74 6.32 -6.58
N GLU A 104 -2.78 7.00 -5.93
CA GLU A 104 -2.19 8.24 -6.43
C GLU A 104 -1.49 8.04 -7.78
N GLY A 105 -0.74 6.94 -7.92
CA GLY A 105 -0.06 6.59 -9.17
C GLY A 105 -1.03 6.28 -10.31
N TRP A 106 -2.20 5.71 -10.01
CA TRP A 106 -3.29 5.55 -10.98
C TRP A 106 -3.91 6.90 -11.37
N ASP A 107 -4.19 7.76 -10.39
CA ASP A 107 -4.84 9.06 -10.60
C ASP A 107 -3.94 10.01 -11.42
N ARG A 108 -2.63 9.92 -11.20
CA ARG A 108 -1.60 10.72 -11.87
C ARG A 108 -0.89 9.98 -13.01
N LEU A 109 -1.50 8.89 -13.50
CA LEU A 109 -0.88 8.00 -14.47
C LEU A 109 -0.36 8.76 -15.69
N THR A 110 0.94 8.63 -15.94
CA THR A 110 1.62 9.27 -17.06
C THR A 110 2.37 8.21 -17.85
N PRO A 111 2.14 8.10 -19.18
CA PRO A 111 2.85 7.13 -19.99
C PRO A 111 4.34 7.51 -20.07
N PRO A 112 5.26 6.54 -19.96
CA PRO A 112 6.68 6.79 -20.17
C PRO A 112 6.93 6.94 -21.67
N ILE A 113 6.98 8.19 -22.13
CA ILE A 113 7.25 8.54 -23.52
C ILE A 113 8.74 8.86 -23.65
N TRP A 114 9.38 8.35 -24.69
CA TRP A 114 10.77 8.65 -25.05
C TRP A 114 10.98 10.15 -25.33
N THR A 115 12.25 10.55 -25.42
CA THR A 115 12.66 11.94 -25.70
C THR A 115 12.18 12.46 -27.06
N ASP A 116 11.77 11.57 -27.97
CA ASP A 116 11.15 11.90 -29.25
C ASP A 116 9.69 12.41 -29.12
N GLY A 117 9.11 12.33 -27.91
CA GLY A 117 7.77 12.80 -27.59
C GLY A 117 6.64 11.98 -28.21
N LYS A 118 6.95 10.83 -28.84
CA LYS A 118 5.98 10.03 -29.61
C LYS A 118 6.04 8.55 -29.28
N SER A 119 7.22 8.01 -29.04
CA SER A 119 7.41 6.59 -28.80
C SER A 119 7.24 6.27 -27.32
N VAL A 120 6.58 5.15 -27.01
CA VAL A 120 6.45 4.69 -25.62
C VAL A 120 7.64 3.80 -25.26
N ASP A 121 8.25 4.04 -24.09
CA ASP A 121 9.20 3.11 -23.50
C ASP A 121 8.44 1.90 -22.95
N ILE A 122 8.48 0.80 -23.69
CA ILE A 122 7.75 -0.44 -23.37
C ILE A 122 8.27 -1.08 -22.07
N ASN A 123 9.56 -0.97 -21.77
CA ASN A 123 10.13 -1.55 -20.56
C ASN A 123 9.66 -0.77 -19.32
N MET A 124 9.81 0.56 -19.36
CA MET A 124 9.32 1.41 -18.27
C MET A 124 7.81 1.31 -18.09
N ARG A 125 7.05 1.22 -19.20
CA ARG A 125 5.60 1.02 -19.17
C ARG A 125 5.25 -0.28 -18.45
N THR A 126 5.90 -1.38 -18.81
CA THR A 126 5.63 -2.70 -18.21
C THR A 126 5.93 -2.70 -16.71
N GLN A 127 7.06 -2.09 -16.31
CA GLN A 127 7.42 -1.92 -14.89
C GLN A 127 6.40 -1.07 -14.13
N LEU A 128 5.99 0.06 -14.70
CA LEU A 128 4.99 0.96 -14.10
C LEU A 128 3.64 0.24 -13.92
N ILE A 129 3.16 -0.47 -14.94
CA ILE A 129 1.92 -1.25 -14.86
C ILE A 129 2.02 -2.33 -13.79
N GLY A 130 3.12 -3.10 -13.77
CA GLY A 130 3.34 -4.15 -12.78
C GLY A 130 3.36 -3.61 -11.35
N SER A 131 4.10 -2.52 -11.13
CA SER A 131 4.21 -1.86 -9.82
C SER A 131 2.86 -1.32 -9.34
N LEU A 132 2.12 -0.60 -10.18
CA LEU A 132 0.80 -0.08 -9.81
C LEU A 132 -0.20 -1.20 -9.52
N ARG A 133 -0.20 -2.26 -10.34
CA ARG A 133 -1.07 -3.42 -10.10
C ARG A 133 -0.76 -4.09 -8.76
N GLN A 134 0.52 -4.25 -8.42
CA GLN A 134 0.95 -4.80 -7.14
C GLN A 134 0.49 -3.89 -5.97
N CYS A 135 0.70 -2.58 -6.07
CA CYS A 135 0.33 -1.63 -5.03
C CYS A 135 -1.18 -1.65 -4.75
N LEU A 136 -2.01 -1.63 -5.80
CA LEU A 136 -3.47 -1.65 -5.69
C LEU A 136 -4.03 -2.94 -5.11
N ARG A 137 -3.27 -4.04 -5.17
CA ARG A 137 -3.66 -5.34 -4.62
C ARG A 137 -3.02 -5.65 -3.27
N ASN A 138 -2.20 -4.76 -2.73
CA ASN A 138 -1.42 -5.05 -1.52
C ASN A 138 -2.27 -5.19 -0.25
N TRP A 139 -3.58 -4.93 -0.31
CA TRP A 139 -4.52 -5.21 0.78
C TRP A 139 -4.91 -6.70 0.89
N ASP A 140 -4.78 -7.45 -0.20
CA ASP A 140 -5.26 -8.83 -0.31
C ASP A 140 -4.51 -9.75 0.68
N GLY A 141 -5.25 -10.43 1.54
CA GLY A 141 -4.69 -11.30 2.59
C GLY A 141 -4.08 -10.61 3.81
N VAL A 142 -3.94 -9.27 3.83
CA VAL A 142 -3.30 -8.55 4.94
C VAL A 142 -4.09 -8.66 6.23
N GLN A 143 -5.41 -8.48 6.17
CA GLN A 143 -6.25 -8.62 7.37
C GLN A 143 -6.15 -10.04 7.96
N GLY A 144 -6.25 -11.08 7.13
CA GLY A 144 -6.09 -12.47 7.58
C GLY A 144 -4.71 -12.72 8.21
N ARG A 145 -3.65 -12.14 7.64
CA ARG A 145 -2.31 -12.22 8.23
C ARG A 145 -2.22 -11.51 9.58
N LEU A 146 -2.86 -10.34 9.74
CA LEU A 146 -2.91 -9.62 11.01
C LEU A 146 -3.70 -10.40 12.07
N ASP A 147 -4.78 -11.06 11.68
CA ASP A 147 -5.56 -11.96 12.55
C ASP A 147 -4.72 -13.16 13.00
N ASP A 148 -4.00 -13.81 12.06
CA ASP A 148 -3.12 -14.93 12.36
C ASP A 148 -1.98 -14.56 13.31
N LEU A 149 -1.39 -13.37 13.13
CA LEU A 149 -0.34 -12.85 14.00
C LEU A 149 -0.89 -12.56 15.40
N THR A 150 -2.07 -11.96 15.48
CA THR A 150 -2.76 -11.70 16.76
C THR A 150 -2.99 -13.01 17.51
N ALA A 151 -3.57 -14.01 16.84
CA ALA A 151 -3.84 -15.32 17.44
C ALA A 151 -2.57 -16.06 17.89
N GLN A 152 -1.46 -15.92 17.14
CA GLN A 152 -0.16 -16.49 17.53
C GLN A 152 0.39 -15.83 18.79
N VAL A 153 0.34 -14.50 18.88
CA VAL A 153 0.78 -13.74 20.05
C VAL A 153 -0.05 -14.13 21.28
N GLU A 154 -1.38 -14.12 21.16
CA GLU A 154 -2.28 -14.47 22.26
C GLU A 154 -2.10 -15.90 22.75
N ARG A 155 -2.02 -16.86 21.82
CA ARG A 155 -1.76 -18.27 22.15
C ARG A 155 -0.44 -18.42 22.90
N TYR A 156 0.62 -17.77 22.44
CA TYR A 156 1.92 -17.84 23.09
C TYR A 156 1.86 -17.25 24.50
N ILE A 157 1.24 -16.09 24.67
CA ILE A 157 1.05 -15.43 25.97
C ILE A 157 0.31 -16.36 26.93
N GLN A 158 -0.77 -17.01 26.46
CA GLN A 158 -1.55 -17.96 27.24
C GLN A 158 -0.74 -19.21 27.64
N GLU A 159 0.00 -19.81 26.71
CA GLU A 159 0.78 -21.03 26.95
C GLU A 159 2.02 -20.78 27.82
N SER A 160 2.70 -19.65 27.62
CA SER A 160 3.90 -19.28 28.37
C SER A 160 3.60 -18.67 29.75
N GLY A 161 2.34 -18.27 30.00
CA GLY A 161 1.95 -17.54 31.20
C GLY A 161 2.57 -16.13 31.27
N TRP A 162 3.05 -15.58 30.16
CA TRP A 162 3.54 -14.19 30.14
C TRP A 162 2.36 -13.22 30.33
N PRO A 163 2.51 -12.10 31.07
CA PRO A 163 3.65 -11.68 31.86
C PRO A 163 3.59 -12.21 33.32
N ALA A 164 4.03 -13.44 33.62
CA ALA A 164 4.84 -13.84 34.77
C ALA A 164 4.86 -15.36 34.95
N MET A 165 6.03 -15.92 35.29
CA MET A 165 6.06 -17.01 36.29
C MET A 165 7.12 -16.72 37.35
N ARG A 166 6.69 -16.25 38.52
CA ARG A 166 7.39 -16.54 39.78
C ARG A 166 6.45 -17.39 40.63
N PRO A 167 6.82 -18.63 40.98
CA PRO A 167 6.61 -19.11 42.34
C PRO A 167 7.75 -18.56 43.20
N THR A 168 7.49 -17.65 44.14
CA THR A 168 8.49 -17.34 45.18
C THR A 168 7.82 -17.24 46.55
N GLY A 169 8.05 -18.28 47.36
CA GLY A 169 7.70 -18.42 48.78
C GLY A 169 6.68 -19.55 48.98
N GLY A 170 7.04 -20.83 48.99
CA GLY A 170 8.00 -21.44 49.92
C GLY A 170 7.22 -22.17 51.00
N GLU A 171 6.96 -23.47 50.82
CA GLU A 171 6.87 -24.35 51.98
C GLU A 171 8.20 -24.25 52.72
N GLN A 172 8.15 -23.87 54.00
CA GLN A 172 8.86 -24.46 55.13
C GLN A 172 8.97 -23.43 56.26
N GLY A 173 8.13 -23.61 57.28
CA GLY A 173 8.15 -22.81 58.49
C GLY A 173 7.24 -23.40 59.56
N ALA A 174 7.68 -24.56 60.08
CA ALA A 174 7.33 -25.18 61.37
C ALA A 174 5.85 -25.49 61.68
#